data_AF-A0A963TTE7-F1
#
_entry.id   AF-A0A963TTE7-F1
#
_cell.length_a   1.000
_cell.length_b   1.000
_cell.length_c   1.000
_cell.angle_alpha   90.00
_cell.angle_beta   90.00
_cell.angle_gamma   90.00
#
_symmetry.space_group_name_H-M   'P 1'
#
loop_
_entity.id
_entity.type
_entity.pdbx_description
1 polymer ?
#
loop_
_entity_poly.entity_id
_entity_poly.type
_entity_poly.pdbx_seq_one_letter_code
_entity_poly.pdbx_strand_id
1 'polypeptide(L)'
;MFSHGRDAEGLASITTDKLAGGRLAARRPVEAGSRRLALLSGWRRFSISRDHQFGFVAERHDSVVELSEHQTGHFVPAGTREAVAQMMDRL
;
A
#
# COMPACT_ATOMS: atom_id res chain seq x y z
N MET A 1 2.85 19.40 8.35
CA MET A 1 1.92 18.70 7.44
C MET A 1 0.85 18.03 8.29
N PHE A 2 -0.40 18.45 8.18
CA PHE A 2 -1.51 18.06 9.07
C PHE A 2 -2.19 16.73 8.71
N SER A 3 -1.91 16.18 7.52
CA SER A 3 -2.44 14.90 7.04
C SER A 3 -1.74 13.66 7.62
N HIS A 4 -0.58 13.91 8.23
CA HIS A 4 0.33 13.05 8.98
C HIS A 4 0.00 12.94 10.47
N GLY A 5 -0.47 11.80 11.01
CA GLY A 5 -0.38 11.58 12.46
C GLY A 5 1.09 11.73 12.88
N ARG A 6 1.40 12.76 13.66
CA ARG A 6 2.69 12.91 14.35
C ARG A 6 2.41 12.55 15.80
N ASP A 7 3.21 11.66 16.38
CA ASP A 7 3.17 11.32 17.82
C ASP A 7 3.71 12.49 18.66
N ALA A 8 3.21 13.68 18.43
CA ALA A 8 3.53 14.88 19.18
C ALA A 8 2.25 15.29 19.91
N GLU A 9 2.23 15.07 21.23
CA GLU A 9 1.12 15.45 22.09
C GLU A 9 0.73 16.91 21.86
N GLY A 10 -0.58 17.17 21.78
CA GLY A 10 -1.12 18.52 21.62
C GLY A 10 -1.32 19.02 20.18
N LEU A 11 -1.03 18.20 19.15
CA LEU A 11 -1.32 18.54 17.75
C LEU A 11 -2.55 17.81 17.21
N ALA A 12 -3.53 18.57 16.73
CA ALA A 12 -4.65 18.02 15.98
C ALA A 12 -4.21 17.56 14.57
N SER A 13 -4.76 16.44 14.10
CA SER A 13 -4.57 15.95 12.73
C SER A 13 -5.92 15.66 12.09
N ILE A 14 -6.05 16.03 10.81
CA ILE A 14 -7.16 15.63 9.96
C ILE A 14 -6.55 14.71 8.89
N THR A 15 -6.99 13.46 8.87
CA THR A 15 -6.42 12.43 8.00
C THR A 15 -7.49 11.49 7.48
N THR A 16 -7.17 10.72 6.45
CA THR A 16 -8.02 9.63 5.97
C THR A 16 -7.67 8.33 6.68
N ASP A 17 -8.63 7.40 6.73
CA ASP A 17 -8.37 6.04 7.21
C ASP A 17 -7.55 5.25 6.16
N LYS A 18 -6.24 5.19 6.40
CA LYS A 18 -5.28 4.53 5.51
C LYS A 18 -5.29 3.01 5.68
N LEU A 19 -5.65 2.50 6.85
CA LEU A 19 -5.77 1.04 7.03
C LEU A 19 -6.96 0.53 6.23
N ALA A 20 -8.13 1.16 6.39
CA ALA A 20 -9.32 0.79 5.62
C ALA A 20 -9.10 1.01 4.11
N GLY A 21 -8.44 2.12 3.72
CA GLY A 21 -8.07 2.37 2.33
C GLY A 21 -7.19 1.26 1.74
N GLY A 22 -6.20 0.77 2.50
CA GLY A 22 -5.36 -0.34 2.09
C GLY A 22 -6.14 -1.65 1.90
N ARG A 23 -7.04 -1.97 2.83
CA ARG A 23 -7.92 -3.14 2.74
C ARG A 23 -8.82 -3.07 1.50
N LEU A 24 -9.46 -1.93 1.25
CA LEU A 24 -10.31 -1.75 0.07
C LEU A 24 -9.53 -1.98 -1.24
N ALA A 25 -8.28 -1.52 -1.32
CA ALA A 25 -7.45 -1.69 -2.50
C ALA A 25 -7.12 -3.17 -2.81
N ALA A 26 -6.87 -3.99 -1.78
CA ALA A 26 -6.66 -5.43 -1.94
C ALA A 26 -7.96 -6.20 -2.20
N ARG A 27 -9.07 -5.79 -1.57
CA ARG A 27 -10.36 -6.49 -1.64
C ARG A 27 -10.89 -6.60 -3.07
N ARG A 28 -10.83 -5.52 -3.85
CA ARG A 28 -11.38 -5.48 -5.21
C ARG A 28 -10.82 -6.57 -6.14
N PRO A 29 -9.50 -6.71 -6.30
CA PRO A 29 -8.95 -7.79 -7.12
C PRO A 29 -9.21 -9.19 -6.52
N VAL A 30 -9.27 -9.33 -5.20
CA VAL A 30 -9.63 -10.60 -4.52
C VAL A 30 -11.07 -11.01 -4.88
N GLU A 31 -12.03 -10.10 -4.74
CA GLU A 31 -13.44 -10.32 -5.12
C GLU A 31 -13.61 -10.59 -6.61
N ALA A 32 -12.73 -10.02 -7.45
CA ALA A 32 -12.69 -10.29 -8.89
C ALA A 32 -12.06 -11.65 -9.25
N GLY A 33 -11.62 -12.45 -8.26
CA GLY A 33 -11.06 -13.79 -8.47
C GLY A 33 -9.57 -13.83 -8.81
N SER A 34 -8.82 -12.76 -8.51
CA SER A 34 -7.37 -12.72 -8.72
C SER A 34 -6.67 -13.78 -7.85
N ARG A 35 -5.74 -14.54 -8.43
CA ARG A 35 -4.96 -15.56 -7.70
C ARG A 35 -3.66 -15.04 -7.07
N ARG A 36 -3.15 -13.93 -7.62
CA ARG A 36 -1.95 -13.25 -7.16
C ARG A 36 -2.21 -11.74 -7.12
N LEU A 37 -1.62 -11.06 -6.14
CA LEU A 37 -1.60 -9.61 -5.99
C LEU A 37 -0.15 -9.14 -6.01
N ALA A 38 0.08 -7.97 -6.59
CA ALA A 38 1.34 -7.25 -6.45
C ALA A 38 1.07 -5.86 -5.88
N LEU A 39 1.95 -5.39 -4.99
CA LEU A 39 1.82 -4.10 -4.32
C LEU A 39 2.90 -3.14 -4.81
N LEU A 40 2.50 -1.98 -5.32
CA LEU A 40 3.40 -0.85 -5.55
C LEU A 40 3.13 0.23 -4.51
N SER A 41 4.08 0.51 -3.62
CA SER A 41 3.94 1.51 -2.57
C SER A 41 4.80 2.75 -2.79
N GLY A 42 4.55 3.79 -1.99
CA GLY A 42 5.48 4.92 -1.84
C GLY A 42 6.53 4.67 -0.75
N TRP A 43 7.11 5.75 -0.21
CA TRP A 43 8.18 5.70 0.78
C TRP A 43 7.82 4.87 2.03
N ARG A 44 8.49 3.73 2.25
CA ARG A 44 8.25 2.83 3.40
C ARG A 44 8.29 3.52 4.78
N ARG A 45 9.13 4.53 4.94
CA ARG A 45 9.27 5.29 6.20
C ARG A 45 8.13 6.27 6.48
N PHE A 46 7.22 6.48 5.52
CA PHE A 46 6.08 7.38 5.73
C PHE A 46 4.89 6.59 6.25
N SER A 47 4.24 7.11 7.29
CA SER A 47 3.04 6.50 7.89
C SER A 47 1.95 6.26 6.83
N ILE A 48 1.86 7.11 5.80
CA ILE A 48 1.00 6.88 4.63
C ILE A 48 1.17 5.50 4.03
N SER A 49 2.41 5.20 3.62
CA SER A 49 2.71 4.01 2.87
C SER A 49 2.66 2.80 3.79
N ARG A 50 3.12 2.94 5.04
CA ARG A 50 3.04 1.88 6.05
C ARG A 50 1.60 1.46 6.34
N ASP A 51 0.72 2.42 6.59
CA ASP A 51 -0.65 2.13 7.02
C ASP A 51 -1.50 1.56 5.87
N HIS A 52 -1.34 2.09 4.64
CA HIS A 52 -1.94 1.48 3.45
C HIS A 52 -1.39 0.07 3.18
N GLN A 53 -0.08 -0.13 3.30
CA GLN A 53 0.54 -1.44 3.13
C GLN A 53 0.01 -2.44 4.15
N PHE A 54 -0.10 -2.03 5.42
CA PHE A 54 -0.62 -2.87 6.48
C PHE A 54 -2.06 -3.32 6.20
N GLY A 55 -2.93 -2.38 5.82
CA GLY A 55 -4.30 -2.70 5.40
C GLY A 55 -4.36 -3.66 4.21
N PHE A 56 -3.54 -3.43 3.18
CA PHE A 56 -3.49 -4.27 1.98
C PHE A 56 -3.04 -5.71 2.32
N VAL A 57 -1.97 -5.85 3.11
CA VAL A 57 -1.44 -7.16 3.52
C VAL A 57 -2.44 -7.90 4.43
N ALA A 58 -3.14 -7.17 5.31
CA ALA A 58 -4.14 -7.78 6.18
C ALA A 58 -5.31 -8.37 5.38
N GLU A 59 -5.87 -7.63 4.42
CA GLU A 59 -6.92 -8.17 3.54
C GLU A 59 -6.41 -9.36 2.70
N ARG A 60 -5.17 -9.31 2.22
CA ARG A 60 -4.53 -10.45 1.56
C ARG A 60 -4.42 -11.67 2.48
N HIS A 61 -4.05 -11.48 3.75
CA HIS A 61 -3.95 -12.55 4.75
C HIS A 61 -5.33 -13.15 5.08
N ASP A 62 -6.37 -12.33 5.07
CA ASP A 62 -7.77 -12.76 5.26
C ASP A 62 -8.33 -13.47 4.00
N SER A 63 -7.53 -13.62 2.94
CA SER A 63 -7.88 -14.28 1.68
C SER A 63 -6.91 -15.43 1.35
N VAL A 64 -7.26 -16.26 0.36
CA VAL A 64 -6.36 -17.32 -0.15
C VAL A 64 -5.37 -16.81 -1.21
N VAL A 65 -5.34 -15.50 -1.47
CA VAL A 65 -4.59 -14.91 -2.57
C VAL A 65 -3.13 -14.69 -2.15
N GLU A 66 -2.20 -14.96 -3.07
CA GLU A 66 -0.78 -14.76 -2.84
C GLU A 66 -0.38 -13.29 -3.13
N LEU A 67 0.46 -12.70 -2.29
CA LEU A 67 1.19 -11.47 -2.62
C LEU A 67 2.49 -11.90 -3.32
N SER A 68 2.54 -11.74 -4.64
CA SER A 68 3.64 -12.23 -5.47
C SER A 68 4.83 -11.26 -5.52
N GLU A 69 4.59 -9.95 -5.40
CA GLU A 69 5.67 -8.96 -5.41
C GLU A 69 5.29 -7.68 -4.65
N HIS A 70 6.29 -7.03 -4.05
CA HIS A 70 6.15 -5.70 -3.44
C HIS A 70 7.31 -4.79 -3.87
N GLN A 71 7.00 -3.70 -4.57
CA GLN A 71 7.98 -2.67 -4.96
C GLN A 71 7.63 -1.29 -4.43
N THR A 72 8.60 -0.39 -4.42
CA THR A 72 8.42 1.00 -3.99
C THR A 72 8.78 1.99 -5.09
N GLY A 73 7.80 2.79 -5.53
CA GLY A 73 7.96 3.85 -6.54
C GLY A 73 8.15 5.26 -5.98
N HIS A 74 8.20 5.40 -4.65
CA HIS A 74 8.51 6.66 -3.95
C HIS A 74 7.57 7.85 -4.27
N PHE A 75 6.38 7.60 -4.82
CA PHE A 75 5.45 8.64 -5.31
C PHE A 75 6.05 9.58 -6.36
N VAL A 76 7.06 9.14 -7.11
CA VAL A 76 7.67 9.91 -8.20
C VAL A 76 7.53 9.15 -9.52
N PRO A 77 7.16 9.80 -10.64
CA PRO A 77 6.86 9.09 -11.89
C PRO A 77 8.01 8.19 -12.39
N ALA A 78 9.24 8.68 -12.32
CA ALA A 78 10.41 7.89 -12.74
C ALA A 78 10.61 6.64 -11.87
N GLY A 79 10.56 6.80 -10.54
CA GLY A 79 10.69 5.68 -9.60
C GLY A 79 9.54 4.69 -9.70
N THR A 80 8.31 5.15 -9.91
CA THR A 80 7.15 4.30 -10.20
C THR A 80 7.38 3.48 -11.47
N ARG A 81 7.86 4.10 -12.55
CA ARG A 81 8.11 3.41 -13.82
C ARG A 81 9.15 2.31 -13.66
N GLU A 82 10.26 2.61 -13.00
CA GLU A 82 11.33 1.64 -12.75
C GLU A 82 10.85 0.48 -11.87
N ALA A 83 10.17 0.80 -10.77
CA ALA A 83 9.62 -0.19 -9.85
C ALA A 83 8.61 -1.13 -10.53
N VAL A 84 7.76 -0.60 -11.42
CA VAL A 84 6.81 -1.43 -12.19
C VAL A 84 7.55 -2.31 -13.18
N ALA A 85 8.56 -1.81 -13.89
CA ALA A 85 9.35 -2.64 -14.81
C ALA A 85 9.97 -3.83 -14.06
N GLN A 86 10.63 -3.57 -12.93
CA GLN A 86 11.22 -4.62 -12.09
C GLN A 86 10.18 -5.60 -11.54
N MET A 87 8.98 -5.12 -11.21
CA MET A 87 7.88 -5.97 -10.76
C MET A 87 7.41 -6.91 -11.87
N MET A 88 7.21 -6.39 -13.09
CA MET A 88 6.75 -7.18 -14.23
C MET A 88 7.76 -8.24 -14.65
N ASP A 89 9.07 -7.97 -14.51
CA ASP A 89 10.13 -8.95 -14.78
C ASP A 89 10.12 -10.15 -13.79
N ARG A 90 9.40 -10.04 -12.67
CA ARG A 90 9.38 -11.03 -11.58
C ARG A 90 8.04 -11.76 -11.41
N LEU A 91 7.02 -11.41 -12.20
CA LEU A 91 5.65 -11.97 -12.11
C LEU A 91 5.43 -13.20 -12.99
#